data_AF-A0A8C9UXX8-F1
#
_entry.id   AF-A0A8C9UXX8-F1
#
_cell.length_a   1.000
_cell.length_b   1.000
_cell.length_c   1.000
_cell.angle_alpha   90.00
_cell.angle_beta   90.00
_cell.angle_gamma   90.00
#
_symmetry.space_group_name_H-M   'P 1'
#
loop_
_entity.id
_entity.type
_entity.pdbx_description
1 polymer ?
#
loop_
_entity_poly.entity_id
_entity_poly.type
_entity_poly.pdbx_seq_one_letter_code
_entity_poly.pdbx_strand_id
1 'polypeptide(L)'
;MQIKEKLENIQNCQESGMSAVGKVLKAGLSLCQSALFLSARSFSSGVCSRIRMHAIPQPKNIDRWTEKRTMFGVYDNVGILGNFKAHPKDLIVGPVWLRGFRGIELQRLTRKKRMVGDRMMATDRHNLEKRIRYLYRRFNRYGKHR
;
A
#
# COMPACT_ATOMS: atom_id res chain seq x y z
N MET A 1 -47.70 47.75 -17.04
CA MET A 1 -48.65 47.47 -15.94
C MET A 1 -49.72 46.53 -16.47
N GLN A 2 -49.43 45.24 -16.53
CA GLN A 2 -50.41 44.20 -16.92
C GLN A 2 -50.12 42.85 -16.24
N ILE A 3 -49.15 42.81 -15.32
CA ILE A 3 -48.72 41.59 -14.64
C ILE A 3 -49.17 41.61 -13.16
N LYS A 4 -49.49 42.78 -12.59
CA LYS A 4 -49.97 42.90 -11.21
C LYS A 4 -51.45 42.54 -11.01
N GLU A 5 -52.30 42.67 -12.04
CA GLU A 5 -53.73 42.29 -11.97
C GLU A 5 -54.01 40.79 -12.16
N LYS A 6 -53.05 40.00 -12.66
CA LYS A 6 -53.23 38.53 -12.80
C LYS A 6 -52.89 37.76 -11.52
N LEU A 7 -52.22 38.38 -10.55
CA LEU A 7 -51.79 37.70 -9.33
C LEU A 7 -52.79 37.85 -8.17
N GLU A 8 -53.61 38.90 -8.15
CA GLU A 8 -54.63 39.08 -7.10
C GLU A 8 -55.94 38.31 -7.37
N ASN A 9 -56.18 37.87 -8.61
CA ASN A 9 -57.41 37.14 -8.98
C ASN A 9 -57.34 35.61 -8.78
N ILE A 10 -56.21 35.09 -8.28
CA ILE A 10 -56.08 33.68 -7.86
C ILE A 10 -56.23 33.55 -6.33
N GLN A 11 -56.24 34.67 -5.60
CA GLN A 11 -56.28 34.70 -4.13
C GLN A 11 -57.70 34.62 -3.52
N ASN A 12 -58.78 34.59 -4.30
CA ASN A 12 -60.16 34.76 -3.78
C ASN A 12 -61.17 33.65 -4.10
N CYS A 13 -60.75 32.42 -4.43
CA CYS A 13 -61.72 31.38 -4.79
C CYS A 13 -61.44 29.95 -4.29
N GLN A 14 -60.70 29.75 -3.19
CA GLN A 14 -60.71 28.46 -2.47
C GLN A 14 -60.62 28.62 -0.94
N GLU A 15 -61.50 29.44 -0.38
CA GLU A 15 -61.92 29.37 1.03
C GLU A 15 -63.42 29.07 1.10
N SER A 16 -63.81 27.82 0.88
CA SER A 16 -65.08 27.25 1.35
C SER A 16 -65.14 25.77 0.99
N GLY A 17 -64.92 24.91 1.97
CA GLY A 17 -64.98 23.46 1.76
C GLY A 17 -64.12 22.69 2.74
N MET A 18 -64.41 22.87 4.03
CA MET A 18 -63.84 22.04 5.08
C MET A 18 -64.10 20.55 4.85
N SER A 19 -63.12 19.77 5.31
CA SER A 19 -63.28 18.45 5.93
C SER A 19 -63.68 17.28 5.03
N ALA A 20 -62.72 16.37 4.81
CA ALA A 20 -62.89 14.92 5.07
C ALA A 20 -61.70 14.09 4.56
N VAL A 21 -60.86 14.62 3.67
CA VAL A 21 -59.81 13.81 3.01
C VAL A 21 -58.42 13.95 3.66
N GLY A 22 -58.25 14.92 4.58
CA GLY A 22 -56.98 15.24 5.23
C GLY A 22 -56.49 14.29 6.32
N LYS A 23 -57.21 13.20 6.63
CA LYS A 23 -56.85 12.28 7.74
C LYS A 23 -56.34 10.91 7.31
N VAL A 24 -56.41 10.53 6.02
CA VAL A 24 -55.94 9.20 5.57
C VAL A 24 -54.57 9.24 4.89
N LEU A 25 -54.17 10.35 4.28
CA LEU A 25 -52.85 10.47 3.63
C LEU A 25 -51.68 10.74 4.59
N LYS A 26 -51.95 11.14 5.85
CA LYS A 26 -50.88 11.29 6.86
C LYS A 26 -50.40 9.96 7.46
N ALA A 27 -51.17 8.87 7.34
CA ALA A 27 -50.78 7.56 7.85
C ALA A 27 -50.02 6.69 6.84
N GLY A 28 -50.12 6.98 5.53
CA GLY A 28 -49.39 6.25 4.48
C GLY A 28 -47.96 6.74 4.23
N LEU A 29 -47.62 7.95 4.66
CA LEU A 29 -46.28 8.53 4.50
C LEU A 29 -45.31 8.18 5.63
N SER A 30 -45.79 7.73 6.80
CA SER A 30 -44.91 7.35 7.91
C SER A 30 -44.25 5.98 7.73
N LEU A 31 -44.82 5.07 6.92
CA LEU A 31 -44.27 3.73 6.69
C LEU A 31 -43.28 3.66 5.51
N CYS A 32 -43.32 4.62 4.58
CA CYS A 32 -42.34 4.71 3.49
C CYS A 32 -41.17 5.65 3.77
N GLN A 33 -41.20 6.44 4.86
CA GLN A 33 -39.99 7.13 5.33
C GLN A 33 -38.99 6.15 5.96
N SER A 34 -39.45 5.07 6.58
CA SER A 34 -38.58 4.07 7.23
C SER A 34 -37.67 3.30 6.26
N ALA A 35 -38.01 3.16 4.97
CA ALA A 35 -37.16 2.44 4.02
C ALA A 35 -36.02 3.29 3.43
N LEU A 36 -36.17 4.62 3.42
CA LEU A 36 -35.11 5.53 2.93
C LEU A 36 -34.05 5.84 4.01
N PHE A 37 -34.33 5.57 5.28
CA PHE A 37 -33.35 5.74 6.36
C PHE A 37 -32.48 4.50 6.61
N LEU A 38 -32.84 3.32 6.09
CA LEU A 38 -32.00 2.11 6.20
C LEU A 38 -30.97 1.94 5.05
N SER A 39 -31.04 2.76 4.00
CA SER A 39 -30.06 2.74 2.90
C SER A 39 -29.05 3.89 2.95
N ALA A 40 -29.07 4.68 4.03
CA ALA A 40 -27.93 5.51 4.39
C ALA A 40 -26.76 4.56 4.72
N ARG A 41 -25.93 4.27 3.72
CA ARG A 41 -24.58 3.73 3.95
C ARG A 41 -24.02 4.54 5.10
N SER A 42 -23.77 3.89 6.23
CA SER A 42 -22.99 4.50 7.28
C SER A 42 -21.69 4.90 6.59
N PHE A 43 -21.53 6.19 6.31
CA PHE A 43 -20.23 6.72 6.04
C PHE A 43 -19.49 6.41 7.32
N SER A 44 -18.74 5.30 7.31
CA SER A 44 -17.61 5.14 8.19
C SER A 44 -16.78 6.36 7.89
N SER A 45 -17.02 7.45 8.64
CA SER A 45 -16.05 8.50 8.80
C SER A 45 -14.85 7.70 9.25
N GLY A 46 -13.95 7.45 8.30
CA GLY A 46 -12.76 6.66 8.51
C GLY A 46 -12.00 7.45 9.55
N VAL A 47 -12.30 7.18 10.82
CA VAL A 47 -11.45 7.52 11.95
C VAL A 47 -10.22 6.74 11.62
N CYS A 48 -9.34 7.42 10.86
CA CYS A 48 -7.98 7.01 10.60
C CYS A 48 -7.53 6.45 11.93
N SER A 49 -7.34 5.13 11.97
CA SER A 49 -7.05 4.39 13.19
C SER A 49 -6.12 5.28 13.99
N ARG A 50 -6.58 5.83 15.12
CA ARG A 50 -5.75 6.76 15.91
C ARG A 50 -4.49 5.97 16.18
N ILE A 51 -3.41 6.25 15.44
CA ILE A 51 -2.14 5.57 15.63
C ILE A 51 -1.87 5.80 17.10
N ARG A 52 -1.87 4.72 17.88
CA ARG A 52 -1.73 4.79 19.33
C ARG A 52 -0.25 5.04 19.62
N MET A 53 0.21 6.21 19.20
CA MET A 53 1.51 6.74 19.50
C MET A 53 1.40 7.26 20.93
N HIS A 54 1.81 6.42 21.89
CA HIS A 54 1.73 6.73 23.31
C HIS A 54 2.50 8.00 23.68
N ALA A 55 3.54 8.36 22.91
CA ALA A 55 4.26 9.63 22.97
C ALA A 55 4.96 9.92 21.63
N ILE A 56 5.16 11.20 21.33
CA ILE A 56 5.98 11.62 20.18
C ILE A 56 7.42 11.15 20.43
N PRO A 57 8.03 10.35 19.52
CA PRO A 57 9.42 9.94 19.68
C PRO A 57 10.33 11.16 19.63
N GLN A 58 11.43 11.11 20.38
CA GLN A 58 12.39 12.21 20.38
C GLN A 58 12.97 12.42 18.97
N PRO A 59 13.17 13.68 18.55
CA PRO A 59 13.74 13.97 17.25
C PRO A 59 15.15 13.39 17.15
N LYS A 60 15.37 12.58 16.12
CA LYS A 60 16.70 12.00 15.85
C LYS A 60 17.56 13.03 15.15
N ASN A 61 18.51 13.63 15.87
CA ASN A 61 19.53 14.45 15.23
C ASN A 61 20.47 13.56 14.41
N ILE A 62 20.61 13.87 13.12
CA ILE A 62 21.44 13.10 12.18
C ILE A 62 22.37 14.07 11.49
N ASP A 63 23.67 13.92 11.77
CA ASP A 63 24.69 14.62 11.00
C ASP A 63 24.70 14.11 9.54
N ARG A 64 24.66 15.06 8.61
CA ARG A 64 24.71 14.78 7.17
C ARG A 64 26.14 14.63 6.66
N TRP A 65 27.13 15.16 7.38
CA TRP A 65 28.53 15.25 6.97
C TRP A 65 29.46 14.26 7.68
N THR A 66 28.93 13.12 8.10
CA THR A 66 29.74 12.00 8.60
C THR A 66 30.69 11.48 7.51
N GLU A 67 31.89 11.02 7.89
CA GLU A 67 32.91 10.46 6.99
C GLU A 67 32.36 9.41 6.00
N LYS A 68 31.52 8.49 6.49
CA LYS A 68 30.91 7.47 5.64
C LYS A 68 30.03 8.05 4.53
N ARG A 69 29.32 9.16 4.79
CA ARG A 69 28.45 9.82 3.82
C ARG A 69 29.24 10.69 2.86
N THR A 70 30.23 11.43 3.37
CA THR A 70 31.10 12.28 2.55
C THR A 70 31.91 11.46 1.56
N MET A 71 32.46 10.33 2.00
CA MET A 71 33.32 9.46 1.18
C MET A 71 32.54 8.40 0.39
N PHE A 72 31.20 8.42 0.42
CA PHE A 72 30.41 7.41 -0.28
C PHE A 72 30.53 7.55 -1.80
N GLY A 73 30.89 6.47 -2.50
CA GLY A 73 30.94 6.41 -3.97
C GLY A 73 32.21 6.98 -4.62
N VAL A 74 33.19 7.45 -3.84
CA VAL A 74 34.41 8.10 -4.35
C VAL A 74 35.18 7.23 -5.36
N TYR A 75 35.21 5.91 -5.17
CA TYR A 75 36.00 4.98 -6.00
C TYR A 75 35.16 4.10 -6.95
N ASP A 76 33.91 4.45 -7.24
CA ASP A 76 33.03 3.62 -8.08
C ASP A 76 33.49 3.55 -9.54
N ASN A 77 34.14 4.61 -10.04
CA ASN A 77 34.63 4.71 -11.42
C ASN A 77 36.12 4.33 -11.57
N VAL A 78 36.70 3.63 -10.58
CA VAL A 78 38.12 3.24 -10.58
C VAL A 78 38.52 2.43 -11.83
N GLY A 79 37.59 1.70 -12.44
CA GLY A 79 37.85 0.94 -13.65
C GLY A 79 38.22 1.84 -14.83
N ILE A 80 37.32 2.76 -15.19
CA ILE A 80 37.49 3.64 -16.36
C ILE A 80 38.58 4.69 -16.15
N LEU A 81 38.77 5.19 -14.92
CA LEU A 81 39.79 6.19 -14.60
C LEU A 81 41.15 5.58 -14.22
N GLY A 82 41.19 4.30 -13.86
CA GLY A 82 42.36 3.60 -13.35
C GLY A 82 42.96 2.58 -14.32
N ASN A 83 42.81 2.79 -15.63
CA ASN A 83 43.31 1.89 -16.68
C ASN A 83 42.84 0.44 -16.51
N PHE A 84 41.61 0.23 -16.01
CA PHE A 84 41.00 -1.08 -15.76
C PHE A 84 41.82 -2.03 -14.87
N LYS A 85 42.71 -1.50 -14.00
CA LYS A 85 43.50 -2.31 -13.05
C LYS A 85 42.64 -3.07 -12.03
N ALA A 86 41.49 -2.53 -11.67
CA ALA A 86 40.54 -3.14 -10.74
C ALA A 86 39.10 -2.93 -11.24
N HIS A 87 38.23 -3.91 -11.03
CA HIS A 87 36.80 -3.78 -11.36
C HIS A 87 36.01 -3.37 -10.11
N PRO A 88 35.01 -2.46 -10.19
CA PRO A 88 34.24 -2.01 -9.02
C PRO A 88 33.57 -3.14 -8.20
N LYS A 89 33.29 -4.27 -8.86
CA LYS A 89 32.76 -5.50 -8.22
C LYS A 89 33.67 -6.04 -7.10
N ASP A 90 34.98 -5.80 -7.20
CA ASP A 90 35.99 -6.32 -6.27
C ASP A 90 36.07 -5.46 -5.00
N LEU A 91 35.66 -4.19 -5.08
CA LEU A 91 35.55 -3.25 -3.96
C LEU A 91 34.34 -3.53 -3.06
N ILE A 92 33.34 -4.27 -3.57
CA ILE A 92 32.11 -4.57 -2.83
C ILE A 92 32.41 -5.53 -1.67
N VAL A 93 32.20 -5.07 -0.45
CA VAL A 93 32.26 -5.90 0.75
C VAL A 93 30.94 -6.63 0.95
N GLY A 94 31.00 -7.96 1.06
CA GLY A 94 29.83 -8.78 1.29
C GLY A 94 30.11 -10.27 1.14
N PRO A 95 29.06 -11.12 1.21
CA PRO A 95 29.22 -12.55 1.06
C PRO A 95 29.82 -12.91 -0.31
N VAL A 96 30.83 -13.77 -0.32
CA VAL A 96 31.57 -14.14 -1.54
C VAL A 96 30.66 -14.67 -2.66
N TRP A 97 29.58 -15.37 -2.30
CA TRP A 97 28.61 -15.90 -3.24
C TRP A 97 27.64 -14.84 -3.81
N LEU A 98 27.70 -13.58 -3.34
CA LEU A 98 26.89 -12.45 -3.82
C LEU A 98 27.70 -11.32 -4.46
N ARG A 99 29.01 -11.24 -4.21
CA ARG A 99 29.88 -10.21 -4.81
C ARG A 99 29.79 -10.27 -6.35
N GLY A 100 29.39 -9.15 -6.96
CA GLY A 100 29.20 -9.03 -8.41
C GLY A 100 28.10 -9.91 -9.01
N PHE A 101 27.17 -10.45 -8.19
CA PHE A 101 26.11 -11.35 -8.66
C PHE A 101 24.72 -10.82 -8.31
N ARG A 102 23.86 -10.74 -9.32
CA ARG A 102 22.43 -10.43 -9.16
C ARG A 102 21.61 -11.61 -9.67
N GLY A 103 20.68 -12.10 -8.84
CA GLY A 103 19.81 -13.20 -9.20
C GLY A 103 18.62 -13.32 -8.25
N ILE A 104 17.60 -14.07 -8.67
CA ILE A 104 16.43 -14.37 -7.83
C ILE A 104 16.83 -15.25 -6.64
N GLU A 105 15.93 -15.39 -5.66
CA GLU A 105 16.20 -16.18 -4.45
C GLU A 105 16.68 -17.61 -4.77
N LEU A 106 16.03 -18.31 -5.70
CA LEU A 106 16.43 -19.66 -6.09
C LEU A 106 17.88 -19.70 -6.62
N GLN A 107 18.24 -18.79 -7.52
CA GLN A 107 19.60 -18.71 -8.08
C GLN A 107 20.64 -18.38 -7.00
N ARG A 108 20.31 -17.44 -6.10
CA ARG A 108 21.16 -17.06 -4.96
C ARG A 108 21.41 -18.24 -4.02
N LEU A 109 20.38 -19.00 -3.68
CA LEU A 109 20.51 -20.17 -2.80
C LEU A 109 21.27 -21.33 -3.47
N THR A 110 21.03 -21.59 -4.75
CA THR A 110 21.79 -22.59 -5.52
C THR A 110 23.27 -22.22 -5.57
N ARG A 111 23.59 -20.94 -5.78
CA ARG A 111 24.97 -20.43 -5.76
C ARG A 111 25.60 -20.54 -4.37
N LYS A 112 24.87 -20.16 -3.31
CA LYS A 112 25.30 -20.34 -1.91
C LYS A 112 25.61 -21.80 -1.60
N LYS A 113 24.73 -22.72 -2.00
CA LYS A 113 24.91 -24.17 -1.83
C LYS A 113 26.19 -24.64 -2.51
N ARG A 114 26.42 -24.25 -3.77
CA ARG A 114 27.60 -24.67 -4.54
C ARG A 114 28.92 -24.12 -3.98
N MET A 115 28.93 -22.89 -3.47
CA MET A 115 30.17 -22.21 -3.07
C MET A 115 30.52 -22.39 -1.59
N VAL A 116 29.52 -22.50 -0.72
CA VAL A 116 29.70 -22.48 0.74
C VAL A 116 29.02 -23.67 1.41
N GLY A 117 28.29 -24.51 0.66
CA GLY A 117 27.49 -25.60 1.22
C GLY A 117 28.29 -26.62 2.01
N ASP A 118 29.52 -26.92 1.61
CA ASP A 118 30.36 -27.96 2.24
C ASP A 118 30.82 -27.56 3.65
N ARG A 119 30.97 -26.26 3.90
CA ARG A 119 31.40 -25.70 5.19
C ARG A 119 30.24 -25.17 6.05
N MET A 120 29.00 -25.38 5.63
CA MET A 120 27.82 -24.96 6.38
C MET A 120 27.46 -25.96 7.48
N MET A 121 26.88 -25.47 8.56
CA MET A 121 26.30 -26.32 9.61
C MET A 121 25.21 -27.22 9.03
N ALA A 122 25.08 -28.44 9.56
CA ALA A 122 24.16 -29.45 9.03
C ALA A 122 22.69 -28.96 9.01
N THR A 123 22.26 -28.27 10.06
CA THR A 123 20.92 -27.68 10.20
C THR A 123 20.66 -26.61 9.14
N ASP A 124 21.62 -25.70 8.93
CA ASP A 124 21.54 -24.64 7.94
C ASP A 124 21.54 -25.18 6.52
N ARG A 125 22.38 -26.18 6.24
CA ARG A 125 22.43 -26.86 4.93
C ARG A 125 21.08 -27.54 4.64
N HIS A 126 20.53 -28.25 5.63
CA HIS A 126 19.23 -28.89 5.51
C HIS A 126 18.09 -27.88 5.25
N ASN A 127 18.06 -26.77 5.98
CA ASN A 127 17.07 -25.70 5.78
C ASN A 127 17.20 -25.03 4.41
N LEU A 128 18.44 -24.79 3.95
CA LEU A 128 18.73 -24.25 2.63
C LEU A 128 18.20 -25.19 1.53
N GLU A 129 18.43 -26.49 1.64
CA GLU A 129 17.95 -27.49 0.69
C GLU A 129 16.43 -27.58 0.65
N LYS A 130 15.76 -27.54 1.81
CA LYS A 130 14.30 -27.45 1.90
C LYS A 130 13.78 -26.22 1.15
N ARG A 131 14.42 -25.06 1.34
CA ARG A 131 14.04 -23.80 0.68
C ARG A 131 14.22 -23.89 -0.84
N ILE A 132 15.35 -24.42 -1.32
CA ILE A 132 15.58 -24.64 -2.76
C ILE A 132 14.49 -25.55 -3.34
N ARG A 133 14.18 -26.67 -2.69
CA ARG A 133 13.15 -27.61 -3.14
C ARG A 133 11.75 -26.98 -3.16
N TYR A 134 11.44 -26.14 -2.18
CA TYR A 134 10.19 -25.37 -2.17
C TYR A 134 10.11 -24.40 -3.35
N LEU A 135 11.14 -23.56 -3.54
CA LEU A 135 11.16 -22.55 -4.60
C LEU A 135 11.15 -23.15 -5.99
N TYR A 136 11.87 -24.26 -6.21
CA TYR A 136 11.86 -24.99 -7.47
C TYR A 136 10.45 -25.48 -7.81
N ARG A 137 9.73 -26.06 -6.83
CA ARG A 137 8.33 -26.46 -7.04
C ARG A 137 7.44 -25.24 -7.28
N ARG A 138 7.61 -24.17 -6.50
CA ARG A 138 6.78 -22.96 -6.61
C ARG A 138 6.91 -22.32 -7.98
N PHE A 139 8.12 -22.04 -8.44
CA PHE A 139 8.34 -21.32 -9.71
C PHE A 139 8.01 -22.15 -10.95
N ASN A 140 8.21 -23.47 -10.93
CA ASN A 140 8.03 -24.30 -12.12
C ASN A 140 6.66 -24.97 -12.22
N ARG A 141 5.90 -25.08 -11.12
CA ARG A 141 4.58 -25.74 -11.12
C ARG A 141 3.41 -24.78 -10.91
N TYR A 142 3.65 -23.66 -10.27
CA TYR A 142 2.60 -22.70 -9.91
C TYR A 142 2.91 -21.35 -10.54
N GLY A 143 1.91 -20.74 -11.17
CA GLY A 143 2.05 -19.43 -11.78
C GLY A 143 0.71 -19.02 -12.39
N LYS A 144 0.41 -17.72 -12.38
CA LYS A 144 -0.77 -17.18 -13.08
C LYS A 144 -0.52 -17.16 -14.60
N HIS A 145 0.69 -16.76 -14.98
CA HIS A 145 1.14 -16.72 -16.36
C HIS A 145 1.91 -17.99 -16.64
N ARG A 146 1.42 -18.77 -17.61
CA ARG A 146 2.07 -19.97 -18.11
C ARG A 146 1.76 -20.14 -19.59
#